data_AF-A0A828Z838-F1
#
_entry.id   AF-A0A828Z838-F1
#
_cell.length_a   1.000
_cell.length_b   1.000
_cell.length_c   1.000
_cell.angle_alpha   90.00
_cell.angle_beta   90.00
_cell.angle_gamma   90.00
#
_symmetry.space_group_name_H-M   'P 1'
#
loop_
_entity.id
_entity.type
_entity.pdbx_description
1 polymer ?
#
loop_
_entity_poly.entity_id
_entity_poly.type
_entity_poly.pdbx_seq_one_letter_code
_entity_poly.pdbx_strand_id
1 'polypeptide(L)' 'MFVPIGINDRFVNAYSKIVKQAKGGILSQITLQESWYYGFIGTGYCTTITAMVTKGDDE' A
#
# COMPACT_ATOMS: atom_id res chain seq x y z
N MET A 1 -8.20 15.97 16.76
CA MET A 1 -7.12 15.05 16.36
C MET A 1 -7.77 13.72 15.94
N PHE A 2 -7.97 13.50 14.65
CA PHE A 2 -8.48 12.20 14.15
C PHE A 2 -7.30 11.24 14.11
N VAL A 3 -7.17 10.41 15.16
CA VAL A 3 -6.20 9.33 15.18
C VAL A 3 -6.60 8.37 14.05
N PRO A 4 -5.72 8.08 13.07
CA PRO A 4 -6.12 7.26 11.94
C PRO A 4 -6.19 5.81 12.41
N ILE A 5 -7.40 5.40 12.81
CA ILE A 5 -7.70 4.07 13.32
C ILE A 5 -7.49 3.07 12.18
N GLY A 6 -6.61 2.08 12.38
CA GLY A 6 -6.36 1.00 11.43
C GLY A 6 -5.35 1.29 10.32
N ILE A 7 -4.41 2.24 10.47
CA ILE A 7 -3.29 2.42 9.51
C ILE A 7 -2.55 1.11 9.28
N ASN A 8 -2.26 0.38 10.37
CA ASN A 8 -1.55 -0.89 10.29
C ASN A 8 -2.30 -1.90 9.42
N ASP A 9 -3.61 -2.05 9.61
CA ASP A 9 -4.41 -2.98 8.80
C ASP A 9 -4.47 -2.59 7.33
N ARG A 10 -4.54 -1.29 7.02
CA ARG A 10 -4.55 -0.78 5.65
C ARG A 10 -3.20 -1.01 4.96
N PHE A 11 -2.12 -0.74 5.67
CA PHE A 11 -0.76 -0.96 5.20
C PHE A 11 -0.50 -2.46 4.97
N VAL A 12 -0.85 -3.32 5.94
CA VAL A 12 -0.71 -4.78 5.83
C VAL A 12 -1.51 -5.33 4.66
N ASN A 13 -2.74 -4.84 4.44
CA ASN A 13 -3.56 -5.25 3.30
C ASN A 13 -2.94 -4.81 1.97
N ALA A 14 -2.46 -3.56 1.85
CA ALA A 14 -1.82 -3.06 0.64
C ALA A 14 -0.49 -3.80 0.37
N TYR A 15 0.30 -4.06 1.41
CA TYR A 15 1.55 -4.81 1.32
C TYR A 15 1.30 -6.27 0.91
N SER A 16 0.29 -6.93 1.49
CA SER A 16 -0.08 -8.29 1.11
C SER A 16 -0.50 -8.40 -0.36
N LYS A 17 -1.16 -7.37 -0.89
CA LYS A 17 -1.53 -7.31 -2.31
C LYS A 17 -0.30 -7.18 -3.21
N ILE A 18 0.63 -6.29 -2.89
CA ILE A 18 1.82 -6.07 -3.73
C ILE A 18 2.79 -7.26 -3.67
N VAL A 19 2.93 -7.93 -2.51
CA VAL A 19 3.71 -9.17 -2.39
C VAL A 19 3.12 -10.29 -3.26
N LYS A 20 1.79 -10.43 -3.30
CA LYS A 20 1.12 -11.37 -4.22
C LYS A 20 1.38 -11.01 -5.69
N GLN A 21 1.42 -9.72 -6.02
CA GLN A 21 1.72 -9.25 -7.38
C GLN A 21 3.20 -9.49 -7.76
N ALA A 22 4.12 -9.42 -6.79
CA ALA A 22 5.55 -9.61 -7.02
C ALA A 22 5.93 -11.03 -7.46
N LYS A 23 5.07 -12.04 -7.24
CA LYS A 23 5.28 -13.44 -7.66
C LYS A 23 6.71 -13.96 -7.36
N GLY A 24 7.19 -13.68 -6.15
CA GLY A 24 8.53 -14.09 -5.68
C GLY A 24 9.67 -13.14 -6.05
N GLY A 25 9.41 -12.03 -6.75
CA GLY A 25 10.39 -10.98 -7.00
C GLY A 25 10.69 -10.13 -5.76
N ILE A 26 11.83 -9.44 -5.79
CA ILE A 26 12.25 -8.52 -4.73
C ILE A 26 11.54 -7.18 -4.94
N LEU A 27 10.83 -6.71 -3.90
CA LEU A 27 10.24 -5.38 -3.88
C LEU A 27 11.32 -4.34 -3.56
N SER A 28 11.50 -3.37 -4.44
CA SER A 28 12.39 -2.22 -4.26
C SER A 28 11.66 -0.91 -4.54
N GLN A 29 12.24 0.21 -4.09
CA GLN A 29 11.66 1.56 -4.26
C GLN A 29 10.19 1.65 -3.79
N ILE A 30 9.92 1.15 -2.59
CA ILE A 30 8.57 1.16 -2.02
C ILE A 30 8.18 2.60 -1.70
N THR A 31 7.09 3.07 -2.30
CA THR A 31 6.48 4.38 -2.09
C THR A 31 5.11 4.19 -1.45
N LEU A 32 4.89 4.87 -0.33
CA LEU A 32 3.59 4.96 0.35
C LEU A 32 2.96 6.32 0.05
N GLN A 33 1.72 6.33 -0.42
CA GLN A 33 0.89 7.53 -0.50
C GLN A 33 -0.38 7.35 0.31
N GLU A 34 -0.66 8.33 1.17
CA GLU A 34 -1.90 8.40 1.93
C GLU A 34 -2.72 9.60 1.45
N SER A 35 -3.94 9.31 0.99
CA SER A 35 -4.90 10.32 0.57
C SER A 35 -6.14 10.23 1.44
N TRP A 36 -6.50 11.33 2.09
CA TRP A 36 -7.72 11.45 2.87
C TRP A 36 -8.63 12.50 2.24
N TYR A 37 -9.93 12.24 2.28
CA TYR A 37 -10.93 13.19 1.86
C TYR A 37 -11.99 13.32 2.94
N TYR A 38 -12.41 14.56 3.20
CA TYR A 38 -13.60 14.82 4.01
C TYR A 38 -14.75 15.09 3.05
N GLY A 39 -15.69 14.15 3.01
CA GLY A 39 -16.98 14.34 2.36
C GLY A 39 -18.05 14.71 3.38
N PHE A 40 -19.19 15.18 2.89
CA PHE A 40 -20.35 15.54 3.73
C PHE A 40 -20.87 14.38 4.61
N ILE A 41 -20.57 13.13 4.24
CA ILE A 41 -21.03 11.89 4.90
C ILE A 41 -19.88 11.18 5.66
N GLY A 42 -18.68 11.79 5.76
CA GLY A 42 -17.59 11.26 6.58
C GLY A 42 -16.20 11.42 5.98
N THR A 43 -15.21 10.89 6.70
CA THR A 43 -13.79 10.88 6.29
C THR A 43 -13.46 9.56 5.61
N GLY A 44 -13.10 9.62 4.34
CA GLY A 44 -12.53 8.47 3.63
C GLY A 44 -11.01 8.51 3.68
N TYR A 45 -10.40 7.34 3.82
CA TYR A 45 -8.94 7.19 3.84
C TYR A 45 -8.54 6.17 2.80
N CYS A 46 -7.58 6.53 1.96
CA CYS A 46 -7.01 5.67 0.93
C CYS A 46 -5.49 5.58 1.13
N THR A 47 -4.98 4.35 1.20
CA THR A 47 -3.55 4.06 1.29
C THR A 47 -3.13 3.34 0.01
N THR A 48 -2.22 3.96 -0.74
CA THR A 48 -1.66 3.41 -1.97
C THR A 48 -0.20 3.03 -1.71
N ILE A 49 0.16 1.78 -2.02
CA ILE A 49 1.54 1.30 -2.00
C ILE A 49 1.95 0.99 -3.43
N THR A 50 3.05 1.60 -3.86
CA THR A 50 3.68 1.35 -5.15
C THR A 50 5.09 0.84 -4.90
N ALA A 51 5.55 -0.17 -5.63
CA ALA A 51 6.91 -0.66 -5.54
C ALA A 51 7.36 -1.15 -6.91
N MET A 52 8.67 -1.11 -7.15
CA MET A 52 9.29 -1.79 -8.28
C MET A 52 9.52 -3.25 -7.90
N VAL A 53 9.21 -4.16 -8.83
CA VAL A 53 9.50 -5.59 -8.68
C VAL A 53 10.73 -5.91 -9.51
N THR A 54 11.81 -6.32 -8.87
CA THR A 54 12.97 -6.90 -9.54
C THR A 54 12.87 -8.41 -9.40
N LYS A 55 12.52 -9.09 -10.48
CA LYS A 55 12.65 -10.53 -10.58
C LYS A 55 14.00 -10.78 -11.24
N GLY A 56 14.90 -11.51 -10.59
CA GLY A 56 16.09 -12.00 -11.28
C GLY A 56 15.59 -12.79 -12.48
N ASP A 57 16.05 -12.44 -13.67
CA ASP A 57 15.69 -13.14 -14.89
C ASP A 57 15.94 -14.65 -14.63
N ASP A 58 14.85 -15.44 -14.67
CA ASP A 58 14.95 -16.88 -14.76
C ASP A 58 15.59 -17.14 -16.15
N GLU A 59 16.92 -17.21 -16.20
CA GLU A 59 17.69 -17.77 -17.32
C GLU A 59 17.50 -19.30 -17.39
#